data_AF-A0A371CJC4-F1
#
_entry.id   AF-A0A371CJC4-F1
#
_cell.length_a   1.000
_cell.length_b   1.000
_cell.length_c   1.000
_cell.angle_alpha   90.00
_cell.angle_beta   90.00
_cell.angle_gamma   90.00
#
_symmetry.space_group_name_H-M   'P 1'
#
loop_
_entity.id
_entity.type
_entity.pdbx_description
1 polymer ?
#
loop_
_entity_poly.entity_id
_entity_poly.type
_entity_poly.pdbx_seq_one_letter_code
_entity_poly.pdbx_strand_id
1 'polypeptide(L)'
;MSLYEEGKVTFCSGNVLVRGKYNGTVTVKIIECSPSKSFVVVVPPPPAESHSTAQPLLQIPVDTIPINDYQQVNTDERLHAVEIRDRESPLCSDVPPRYSFKLYFTQRSAYWSFVARFGALMVEHRKFEDMVMQKLNDALNVGVPPLDNEGSGADSPPVEADANEGSGAIAPPVEADA
;
A
#
# COMPACT_ATOMS: atom_id res chain seq x y z
N MET A 1 2.85 29.12 -4.62
CA MET A 1 1.56 28.48 -4.27
C MET A 1 1.25 27.50 -5.37
N SER A 2 1.50 26.20 -5.17
CA SER A 2 1.16 25.20 -6.18
C SER A 2 -0.35 24.98 -6.17
N LEU A 3 -0.99 25.16 -7.31
CA LEU A 3 -2.36 24.68 -7.53
C LEU A 3 -2.41 23.22 -7.09
N TYR A 4 -3.43 22.87 -6.30
CA TYR A 4 -3.78 21.46 -6.12
C TYR A 4 -3.94 20.85 -7.51
N GLU A 5 -3.12 19.88 -7.88
CA GLU A 5 -3.40 19.08 -9.07
C GLU A 5 -4.81 18.52 -8.92
N GLU A 6 -5.66 18.79 -9.91
CA GLU A 6 -7.01 18.26 -9.97
C GLU A 6 -6.90 16.73 -9.99
N GLY A 7 -7.41 16.07 -8.95
CA GLY A 7 -7.24 14.63 -8.78
C GLY A 7 -7.74 13.85 -9.99
N LYS A 8 -6.92 12.93 -10.51
CA LYS A 8 -7.23 12.12 -11.68
C LYS A 8 -8.13 10.95 -11.28
N VAL A 9 -9.30 10.84 -11.91
CA VAL A 9 -10.12 9.63 -11.80
C VAL A 9 -9.47 8.52 -12.62
N THR A 10 -9.05 7.45 -11.95
CA THR A 10 -8.31 6.34 -12.58
C THR A 10 -9.11 5.04 -12.64
N PHE A 11 -10.24 5.01 -11.93
CA PHE A 11 -11.25 3.96 -12.02
C PHE A 11 -12.62 4.58 -11.78
N CYS A 12 -13.64 4.09 -12.48
CA CYS A 12 -15.03 4.45 -12.26
C CYS A 12 -15.94 3.29 -12.65
N SER A 13 -16.75 2.80 -11.71
CA SER A 13 -17.79 1.80 -11.96
C SER A 13 -19.09 2.24 -11.32
N GLY A 14 -20.14 2.35 -12.13
CA GLY A 14 -21.51 2.41 -11.64
C GLY A 14 -22.01 1.02 -11.23
N ASN A 15 -23.21 0.99 -10.64
CA ASN A 15 -23.93 -0.24 -10.32
C ASN A 15 -23.15 -1.23 -9.45
N VAL A 16 -22.35 -0.72 -8.50
CA VAL A 16 -21.67 -1.54 -7.50
C VAL A 16 -22.59 -1.66 -6.31
N LEU A 17 -22.91 -2.88 -5.88
CA LEU A 17 -23.68 -3.09 -4.66
C LEU A 17 -22.73 -2.94 -3.47
N VAL A 18 -23.02 -2.00 -2.56
CA VAL A 18 -22.29 -1.84 -1.31
C VAL A 18 -23.09 -2.46 -0.16
N ARG A 19 -22.38 -3.14 0.75
CA ARG A 19 -22.87 -3.53 2.08
C ARG A 19 -21.93 -2.99 3.16
N GLY A 20 -22.50 -2.51 4.26
CA GLY A 20 -21.75 -1.94 5.38
C GLY A 20 -22.47 -0.74 5.97
N LYS A 21 -21.79 0.42 6.03
CA LYS A 21 -22.37 1.70 6.49
C LYS A 21 -23.61 2.12 5.70
N TYR A 22 -23.64 1.79 4.41
CA TYR A 22 -24.79 1.94 3.53
C TYR A 22 -25.06 0.60 2.84
N ASN A 23 -26.34 0.32 2.58
CA ASN A 23 -26.76 -0.83 1.80
C ASN A 23 -27.49 -0.32 0.55
N GLY A 24 -26.95 -0.62 -0.62
CA GLY A 24 -27.55 -0.15 -1.86
C GLY A 24 -26.58 -0.16 -3.03
N THR A 25 -27.05 0.36 -4.16
CA THR A 25 -26.25 0.44 -5.38
C THR A 25 -25.59 1.81 -5.46
N VAL A 26 -24.28 1.85 -5.67
CA VAL A 26 -23.46 3.07 -5.64
C VAL A 26 -22.57 3.15 -6.89
N THR A 27 -22.01 4.34 -7.10
CA THR A 27 -20.87 4.51 -8.01
C THR A 27 -19.58 4.53 -7.20
N VAL A 28 -18.62 3.69 -7.58
CA VAL A 28 -17.29 3.65 -6.96
C VAL A 28 -16.29 4.27 -7.92
N LYS A 29 -15.47 5.18 -7.42
CA LYS A 29 -14.34 5.78 -8.15
C LYS A 29 -13.04 5.59 -7.39
N ILE A 30 -11.92 5.55 -8.11
CA ILE A 30 -10.60 5.74 -7.52
C ILE A 30 -10.03 7.05 -8.04
N ILE A 31 -9.66 7.93 -7.13
CA ILE A 31 -9.08 9.24 -7.43
C ILE A 31 -7.63 9.24 -6.93
N GLU A 32 -6.71 9.52 -7.83
CA GLU A 32 -5.29 9.72 -7.54
C GLU A 32 -5.01 11.22 -7.52
N CYS A 33 -4.55 11.74 -6.39
CA CYS A 33 -4.19 13.15 -6.25
C CYS A 33 -2.67 13.36 -6.26
N SER A 34 -1.91 12.39 -5.74
CA SER A 34 -0.46 12.35 -5.75
C SER A 34 0.01 10.91 -5.43
N PRO A 35 1.31 10.59 -5.59
CA PRO A 35 1.84 9.28 -5.23
C PRO A 35 1.57 8.85 -3.78
N SER A 36 1.40 9.81 -2.86
CA SER A 36 1.10 9.57 -1.43
C SER A 36 -0.37 9.79 -1.06
N LYS A 37 -1.21 10.20 -2.02
CA LYS A 37 -2.58 10.62 -1.73
C LYS A 37 -3.52 10.11 -2.83
N SER A 38 -4.18 9.01 -2.50
CA SER A 38 -5.22 8.42 -3.35
C SER A 38 -6.40 7.98 -2.51
N PHE A 39 -7.58 7.92 -3.14
CA PHE A 39 -8.84 7.63 -2.45
C PHE A 39 -9.75 6.71 -3.27
N VAL A 40 -10.42 5.79 -2.59
CA VAL A 40 -11.66 5.19 -3.07
C VAL A 40 -12.81 6.10 -2.66
N VAL A 41 -13.64 6.47 -3.61
CA VAL A 41 -14.77 7.38 -3.44
C VAL A 41 -16.05 6.62 -3.71
N VAL A 42 -16.92 6.52 -2.71
CA VAL A 42 -18.21 5.84 -2.79
C VAL A 42 -19.30 6.89 -2.87
N VAL A 43 -19.92 6.99 -4.06
CA VAL A 43 -20.94 7.99 -4.37
C VAL A 43 -22.30 7.32 -4.34
N PRO A 44 -23.15 7.62 -3.34
CA PRO A 44 -24.51 7.11 -3.30
C PRO A 44 -25.36 7.73 -4.42
N PRO A 45 -26.44 7.06 -4.86
CA PRO A 45 -27.36 7.62 -5.83
C PRO A 45 -28.07 8.84 -5.24
N PRO A 46 -28.46 9.81 -6.07
CA PRO A 46 -29.25 10.94 -5.59
C PRO A 46 -30.57 10.43 -4.96
N PRO A 47 -31.09 11.10 -3.92
CA PRO A 47 -32.38 10.76 -3.34
C PRO A 47 -33.47 10.81 -4.41
N ALA A 48 -34.40 9.85 -4.41
CA ALA A 48 -35.45 9.72 -5.42
C ALA A 48 -36.50 10.85 -5.42
N GLU A 49 -36.36 11.86 -4.56
CA GLU A 49 -37.29 12.98 -4.45
C GLU A 49 -36.51 14.31 -4.39
N SER A 50 -36.49 15.04 -5.50
CA SER A 50 -36.16 16.47 -5.54
C SER A 50 -36.83 17.14 -6.73
N HIS A 51 -38.15 16.96 -6.88
CA HIS A 51 -38.99 17.82 -7.73
C HIS A 51 -39.30 19.14 -7.01
N SER A 52 -38.28 19.85 -6.52
CA SER A 52 -38.46 21.19 -5.99
C SER A 52 -37.48 22.13 -6.67
N THR A 53 -38.00 22.85 -7.66
CA THR A 53 -37.42 24.07 -8.19
C THR A 53 -36.99 24.97 -7.02
N ALA A 54 -35.70 25.30 -6.97
CA ALA A 54 -35.05 26.21 -6.02
C ALA A 54 -34.49 25.65 -4.70
N GLN A 55 -33.84 24.48 -4.70
CA GLN A 55 -32.85 24.16 -3.67
C GLN A 55 -31.42 24.15 -4.24
N PRO A 56 -30.45 24.78 -3.56
CA PRO A 56 -29.04 24.71 -3.96
C PRO A 56 -28.61 23.25 -3.91
N LEU A 57 -27.89 22.79 -4.94
CA LEU A 57 -27.32 21.45 -5.09
C LEU A 57 -26.99 20.83 -3.72
N LEU A 58 -27.90 20.03 -3.18
CA LEU A 58 -27.69 19.33 -1.92
C LEU A 58 -26.42 18.51 -2.12
N GLN A 59 -25.37 18.85 -1.36
CA GLN A 59 -24.11 18.13 -1.39
C GLN A 59 -24.42 16.67 -1.07
N ILE A 60 -24.36 15.81 -2.09
CA ILE A 60 -24.52 14.37 -1.90
C ILE A 60 -23.37 13.95 -0.98
N PRO A 61 -23.64 13.41 0.23
CA PRO A 61 -22.58 12.96 1.11
C PRO A 61 -21.86 11.79 0.43
N VAL A 62 -20.58 11.97 0.18
CA VAL A 62 -19.72 10.97 -0.47
C VAL A 62 -18.75 10.42 0.57
N ASP A 63 -18.65 9.10 0.68
CA ASP A 63 -17.60 8.51 1.51
C ASP A 63 -16.29 8.48 0.75
N THR A 64 -15.22 8.81 1.45
CA THR A 64 -13.86 8.80 0.92
C THR A 64 -13.01 7.91 1.82
N ILE A 65 -12.45 6.85 1.24
CA ILE A 65 -11.59 5.89 1.91
C ILE A 65 -10.17 6.14 1.37
N PRO A 66 -9.19 6.53 2.20
CA PRO A 66 -7.82 6.67 1.74
C PRO A 66 -7.25 5.33 1.26
N ILE A 67 -6.23 5.38 0.41
CA ILE A 67 -5.45 4.23 -0.05
C ILE A 67 -4.04 4.39 0.52
N ASN A 68 -3.77 3.66 1.62
CA ASN A 68 -2.53 3.63 2.37
C ASN A 68 -2.45 2.34 3.23
N ASP A 69 -1.37 2.20 4.00
CA ASP A 69 -1.08 0.98 4.76
C ASP A 69 -1.96 0.73 5.99
N TYR A 70 -2.88 1.67 6.29
CA TYR A 70 -3.89 1.50 7.33
C TYR A 70 -5.15 0.80 6.81
N GLN A 71 -5.28 0.55 5.51
CA GLN A 71 -6.40 -0.24 4.98
C GLN A 71 -5.99 -1.70 4.76
N GLN A 72 -6.87 -2.61 5.13
CA GLN A 72 -6.82 -3.98 4.67
C GLN A 72 -7.86 -4.19 3.56
N VAL A 73 -7.43 -4.85 2.49
CA VAL A 73 -8.30 -5.24 1.38
C VAL A 73 -8.34 -6.75 1.26
N ASN A 74 -9.54 -7.31 1.35
CA ASN A 74 -9.80 -8.72 1.09
C ASN A 74 -10.57 -8.85 -0.23
N THR A 75 -10.17 -9.80 -1.06
CA THR A 75 -10.76 -10.03 -2.38
C THR A 75 -11.43 -11.40 -2.44
N ASP A 76 -12.66 -11.45 -2.95
CA ASP A 76 -13.37 -12.69 -3.26
C ASP A 76 -13.69 -12.70 -4.76
N GLU A 77 -12.90 -13.46 -5.51
CA GLU A 77 -13.04 -13.58 -6.96
C GLU A 77 -14.34 -14.27 -7.38
N ARG A 78 -14.89 -15.17 -6.56
CA ARG A 78 -16.08 -15.96 -6.91
C ARG A 78 -17.33 -15.08 -6.89
N LEU A 79 -17.36 -14.13 -5.95
CA LEU A 79 -18.45 -13.16 -5.80
C LEU A 79 -18.17 -11.83 -6.48
N HIS A 80 -17.02 -11.67 -7.12
CA HIS A 80 -16.51 -10.37 -7.61
C HIS A 80 -16.61 -9.30 -6.51
N ALA A 81 -16.21 -9.66 -5.30
CA ALA A 81 -16.37 -8.82 -4.13
C ALA A 81 -15.03 -8.33 -3.57
N VAL A 82 -15.02 -7.10 -3.08
CA VAL A 82 -13.88 -6.50 -2.40
C VAL A 82 -14.35 -5.95 -1.07
N GLU A 83 -13.73 -6.39 0.01
CA GLU A 83 -13.91 -5.80 1.34
C GLU A 83 -12.74 -4.86 1.65
N ILE A 84 -13.04 -3.60 1.93
CA ILE A 84 -12.07 -2.61 2.39
C ILE A 84 -12.40 -2.28 3.84
N ARG A 85 -11.46 -2.52 4.74
CA ARG A 85 -11.64 -2.26 6.17
C ARG A 85 -10.43 -1.57 6.76
N ASP A 86 -10.64 -0.90 7.87
CA ASP A 86 -9.54 -0.38 8.69
C ASP A 86 -8.71 -1.56 9.20
N ARG A 87 -7.39 -1.43 9.16
CA ARG A 87 -6.49 -2.48 9.66
C ARG A 87 -6.62 -2.55 11.18
N GLU A 88 -6.89 -3.75 11.69
CA GLU A 88 -6.93 -3.99 13.13
C GLU A 88 -5.58 -3.63 13.76
N SER A 89 -5.62 -2.89 14.88
CA SER A 89 -4.39 -2.55 15.61
C SER A 89 -3.77 -3.84 16.16
N PRO A 90 -2.46 -4.10 15.91
CA PRO A 90 -1.78 -5.27 16.46
C PRO A 90 -1.80 -5.31 18.00
N LEU A 91 -2.03 -4.17 18.64
CA LEU A 91 -2.05 -4.00 20.09
C LEU A 91 -3.42 -4.29 20.71
N CYS A 92 -4.48 -4.42 19.91
CA CYS A 92 -5.83 -4.63 20.43
C CYS A 92 -6.70 -5.38 19.40
N SER A 93 -6.67 -6.71 19.44
CA SER A 93 -7.44 -7.59 18.55
C SER A 93 -8.95 -7.62 18.84
N ASP A 94 -9.37 -7.12 20.01
CA ASP A 94 -10.78 -7.16 20.43
C ASP A 94 -11.59 -5.95 19.95
N VAL A 95 -10.95 -4.98 19.30
CA VAL A 95 -11.63 -3.79 18.78
C VAL A 95 -12.01 -4.03 17.32
N PRO A 96 -13.32 -4.06 16.97
CA PRO A 96 -13.73 -4.24 15.60
C PRO A 96 -13.23 -3.08 14.71
N PRO A 97 -13.01 -3.32 13.40
CA PRO A 97 -12.61 -2.27 12.47
C PRO A 97 -13.56 -1.07 12.53
N ARG A 98 -13.00 0.15 12.50
CA ARG A 98 -13.80 1.39 12.54
C ARG A 98 -14.76 1.50 11.35
N TYR A 99 -14.42 0.86 10.23
CA TYR A 99 -15.28 0.69 9.08
C TYR A 99 -14.95 -0.61 8.35
N SER A 100 -15.96 -1.17 7.68
CA SER A 100 -15.82 -2.20 6.65
C SER A 100 -16.83 -1.91 5.53
N PHE A 101 -16.33 -1.81 4.30
CA PHE A 101 -17.13 -1.64 3.09
C PHE A 101 -16.96 -2.87 2.21
N LYS A 102 -18.07 -3.57 1.94
CA LYS A 102 -18.08 -4.68 0.98
C LYS A 102 -18.68 -4.20 -0.33
N LEU A 103 -17.86 -4.18 -1.37
CA LEU A 103 -18.19 -3.79 -2.73
C LEU A 103 -18.40 -5.05 -3.57
N TYR A 104 -19.58 -5.22 -4.16
CA TYR A 104 -19.90 -6.32 -5.06
C TYR A 104 -20.06 -5.76 -6.47
N PHE A 105 -19.17 -6.17 -7.37
CA PHE A 105 -19.16 -5.69 -8.74
C PHE A 105 -20.04 -6.59 -9.61
N THR A 106 -20.94 -5.97 -10.37
CA THR A 106 -21.82 -6.67 -11.32
C THR A 106 -21.05 -7.24 -12.51
N GLN A 107 -19.93 -6.60 -12.88
CA GLN A 107 -19.08 -7.02 -14.00
C GLN A 107 -17.73 -7.52 -13.48
N ARG A 108 -17.32 -8.71 -13.93
CA ARG A 108 -16.01 -9.30 -13.62
C ARG A 108 -14.85 -8.40 -14.06
N SER A 109 -14.98 -7.72 -15.18
CA SER A 109 -13.98 -6.76 -15.68
C SER A 109 -13.82 -5.55 -14.75
N ALA A 110 -14.93 -5.02 -14.22
CA ALA A 110 -14.90 -3.90 -13.27
C ALA A 110 -14.22 -4.31 -11.96
N TYR A 111 -14.49 -5.52 -11.46
CA TYR A 111 -13.79 -6.10 -10.31
C TYR A 111 -12.27 -6.15 -10.51
N TRP A 112 -11.80 -6.78 -11.61
CA TRP A 112 -10.36 -6.89 -11.86
C TRP A 112 -9.69 -5.53 -12.09
N SER A 113 -10.40 -4.60 -12.75
CA SER A 113 -9.91 -3.22 -12.95
C SER A 113 -9.77 -2.48 -11.62
N PHE A 114 -10.72 -2.67 -10.71
CA PHE A 114 -10.65 -2.12 -9.36
C PHE A 114 -9.44 -2.69 -8.60
N VAL A 115 -9.32 -4.02 -8.54
CA VAL A 115 -8.23 -4.69 -7.81
C VAL A 115 -6.87 -4.28 -8.34
N ALA A 116 -6.69 -4.26 -9.67
CA ALA A 116 -5.45 -3.85 -10.30
C ALA A 116 -5.11 -2.39 -9.98
N ARG A 117 -6.09 -1.48 -10.06
CA ARG A 117 -5.83 -0.06 -9.82
C ARG A 117 -5.56 0.24 -8.34
N PHE A 118 -6.35 -0.35 -7.44
CA PHE A 118 -6.13 -0.22 -6.01
C PHE A 118 -4.74 -0.77 -5.61
N GLY A 119 -4.39 -1.96 -6.10
CA GLY A 119 -3.09 -2.57 -5.82
C GLY A 119 -1.90 -1.74 -6.32
N ALA A 120 -2.00 -1.17 -7.53
CA ALA A 120 -0.95 -0.30 -8.07
C ALA A 120 -0.72 0.93 -7.18
N LEU A 121 -1.78 1.59 -6.74
CA LEU A 121 -1.68 2.78 -5.88
C LEU A 121 -1.13 2.46 -4.49
N MET A 122 -1.47 1.30 -3.92
CA MET A 122 -0.85 0.84 -2.67
C MET A 122 0.66 0.63 -2.81
N VAL A 123 1.11 0.08 -3.93
CA VAL A 123 2.55 -0.12 -4.19
C VAL A 123 3.25 1.23 -4.38
N GLU A 124 2.64 2.16 -5.11
CA GLU A 124 3.18 3.52 -5.29
C GLU A 124 3.29 4.28 -3.97
N HIS A 125 2.27 4.18 -3.11
CA HIS A 125 2.29 4.77 -1.77
C HIS A 125 3.47 4.28 -0.94
N ARG A 126 3.68 2.95 -0.87
CA ARG A 126 4.80 2.36 -0.13
C ARG A 126 6.15 2.80 -0.65
N LYS A 127 6.33 2.80 -1.97
CA LYS A 127 7.57 3.29 -2.60
C LYS A 127 7.85 4.73 -2.25
N PHE A 128 6.81 5.56 -2.20
CA PHE A 128 6.95 6.95 -1.78
C PHE A 128 7.39 7.05 -0.31
N GLU A 129 6.77 6.29 0.60
CA GLU A 129 7.15 6.27 2.02
C GLU A 129 8.58 5.78 2.23
N ASP A 130 8.98 4.69 1.56
CA ASP A 130 10.34 4.16 1.61
C ASP A 130 11.37 5.21 1.16
N MET A 131 11.10 5.90 0.04
CA MET A 131 11.95 6.97 -0.46
C MET A 131 12.05 8.14 0.53
N VAL A 132 10.95 8.53 1.18
CA VAL A 132 10.94 9.60 2.18
C VAL A 132 11.77 9.21 3.40
N MET A 133 11.59 7.98 3.91
CA MET A 133 12.36 7.47 5.05
C MET A 133 13.86 7.37 4.75
N GLN A 134 14.23 6.94 3.54
CA GLN A 134 15.62 6.92 3.10
C GLN A 134 16.22 8.33 3.10
N LYS A 135 15.55 9.31 2.49
CA LYS A 135 16.02 10.70 2.47
C LYS A 135 16.13 11.31 3.86
N LEU A 136 15.21 10.96 4.76
CA LEU A 136 15.25 11.40 6.15
C LEU A 136 16.49 10.84 6.86
N ASN A 137 16.74 9.54 6.70
CA ASN A 137 17.93 8.88 7.26
C ASN A 137 19.22 9.49 6.72
N ASP A 138 19.30 9.76 5.42
CA ASP A 138 20.46 10.40 4.82
C ASP A 138 20.69 11.80 5.41
N ALA A 139 19.64 12.62 5.53
CA ALA A 139 19.74 13.96 6.11
C ALA A 139 20.17 13.95 7.59
N LEU A 140 19.74 12.95 8.35
CA LEU A 140 20.11 12.78 9.76
C LEU A 140 21.53 12.21 9.93
N ASN A 141 21.98 11.37 9.01
CA ASN A 141 23.32 10.74 9.05
C ASN A 141 24.47 11.67 8.59
N VAL A 142 24.17 12.83 7.99
CA VAL A 142 25.20 13.82 7.58
C VAL A 142 25.77 14.62 8.79
N GLY A 143 25.27 14.39 10.01
CA GLY A 143 25.64 15.15 11.21
C GLY A 143 26.68 14.56 12.15
N VAL A 144 27.22 13.36 11.91
CA VAL A 144 28.28 12.77 12.75
C VAL A 144 29.57 12.72 11.94
N PRO A 145 30.49 13.70 12.07
CA PRO A 145 31.83 13.52 11.55
C PRO A 145 32.44 12.26 12.17
N PRO A 146 33.21 11.46 11.41
CA PRO A 146 34.02 10.43 12.02
C PRO A 146 34.85 11.10 13.13
N LEU A 147 34.81 10.54 14.34
CA LEU A 147 35.84 10.87 15.31
C LEU A 147 37.14 10.36 14.71
N ASP A 148 37.93 11.29 14.16
CA ASP A 148 39.29 11.07 13.73
C ASP A 148 40.06 10.54 14.94
N ASN A 149 40.16 9.21 15.06
CA ASN A 149 40.99 8.58 16.06
C ASN A 149 42.43 8.58 15.53
N GLU A 150 43.03 9.76 15.45
CA GLU A 150 44.47 9.89 15.24
C GLU A 150 45.22 9.53 16.52
N GLY A 151 45.97 8.43 16.46
CA GLY A 151 47.25 8.32 17.14
C GLY A 151 47.30 7.49 18.41
N SER A 152 47.72 6.22 18.28
CA SER A 152 48.95 5.79 18.94
C SER A 152 49.49 4.53 18.26
N GLY A 153 50.63 4.69 17.60
CA GLY A 153 51.35 3.58 16.98
C GLY A 153 51.95 2.64 18.02
N ALA A 154 52.06 1.37 17.62
CA ALA A 154 53.07 0.46 18.13
C ALA A 154 53.43 -0.52 17.00
N ASP A 155 54.58 -0.19 16.42
CA ASP A 155 55.46 -0.93 15.53
C ASP A 155 55.71 -2.37 15.99
N SER A 156 55.55 -3.37 15.11
CA SER A 156 56.30 -4.66 15.11
C SER A 156 55.91 -5.57 13.93
N PRO A 157 56.85 -6.44 13.48
CA PRO A 157 57.12 -6.72 12.05
C PRO A 157 56.43 -7.98 11.48
N PRO A 158 56.54 -8.28 10.17
CA PRO A 158 55.87 -9.42 9.56
C PRO A 158 56.64 -10.71 9.84
N VAL A 159 55.92 -11.79 10.11
CA VAL A 159 56.48 -13.15 10.12
C VAL A 159 55.92 -13.90 8.93
N GLU A 160 56.79 -14.17 7.95
CA GLU A 160 56.53 -15.11 6.87
C GLU A 160 56.81 -16.56 7.32
N ALA A 161 55.92 -17.44 6.84
CA ALA A 161 56.08 -18.83 6.41
C ALA A 161 56.90 -19.83 7.25
N ASP A 162 56.24 -20.96 7.59
CA ASP A 162 56.78 -22.25 7.15
C ASP A 162 55.66 -23.25 6.85
N ALA A 163 55.91 -24.05 5.82
CA ALA A 163 55.04 -25.05 5.26
C ALA A 163 55.07 -26.34 6.11
N ASN A 164 53.99 -27.12 6.07
CA ASN A 164 54.17 -28.56 6.10
C ASN A 164 53.09 -29.27 5.29
N GLU A 165 53.57 -30.10 4.38
CA GLU A 165 52.82 -30.99 3.50
C GLU A 165 52.15 -32.11 4.30
N GLY A 166 50.92 -32.45 3.91
CA GLY A 166 50.15 -33.56 4.48
C GLY A 166 49.21 -34.14 3.43
N SER A 167 49.80 -34.94 2.56
CA SER A 167 49.20 -35.69 1.44
C SER A 167 47.93 -36.48 1.79
N GLY A 168 46.97 -36.51 0.86
CA GLY A 168 45.80 -37.38 0.92
C GLY A 168 44.75 -37.10 -0.15
N ALA A 169 45.02 -37.48 -1.41
CA ALA A 169 43.99 -37.68 -2.44
C ALA A 169 43.01 -38.81 -1.97
N ILE A 170 41.72 -38.84 -2.32
CA ILE A 170 41.17 -39.37 -3.60
C ILE A 170 39.62 -39.17 -3.59
N ALA A 171 39.12 -38.58 -4.70
CA ALA A 171 37.83 -38.69 -5.43
C ALA A 171 36.42 -38.93 -4.78
N PRO A 172 35.34 -38.34 -5.37
CA PRO A 172 33.90 -38.72 -5.23
C PRO A 172 33.55 -39.87 -6.22
N PRO A 173 32.29 -40.35 -6.48
CA PRO A 173 30.91 -39.89 -6.16
C PRO A 173 30.02 -41.02 -5.58
N VAL A 174 28.69 -40.89 -5.48
CA VAL A 174 27.69 -41.59 -6.34
C VAL A 174 26.27 -41.08 -6.04
N GLU A 175 25.53 -40.72 -7.10
CA GLU A 175 24.07 -40.63 -7.15
C GLU A 175 23.41 -42.00 -6.98
N ALA A 176 22.28 -42.08 -6.29
CA ALA A 176 21.32 -43.16 -6.50
C ALA A 176 19.89 -42.63 -6.37
N ASP A 177 19.23 -42.67 -7.52
CA ASP A 177 17.81 -42.54 -7.85
C ASP A 177 16.95 -43.56 -7.06
N ALA A 178 15.79 -43.12 -6.54
CA ALA A 178 14.51 -43.85 -6.41
C ALA A 178 13.48 -43.03 -5.63
#